data_AF-A0A016TU90-F1
#
_entry.id   AF-A0A016TU90-F1
#
_cell.length_a   1.000
_cell.length_b   1.000
_cell.length_c   1.000
_cell.angle_alpha   90.00
_cell.angle_beta   90.00
_cell.angle_gamma   90.00
#
_symmetry.space_group_name_H-M   'P 1'
#
loop_
_entity.id
_entity.type
_entity.pdbx_description
1 polymer ?
#
loop_
_entity_poly.entity_id
_entity_poly.type
_entity_poly.pdbx_seq_one_letter_code
_entity_poly.pdbx_strand_id
1 'polypeptide(L)'
;MLWISCLKLLPSNRAIVYVLSIICVLAYYWSIYSEPRVLHRDRYLSKYVELNVTNHFSVFDTCNLTVFNHLHPSLLPFHHPDYNPKAGCTPYKPFTSLSNGRIHLAEKAKDFRCKARCVFHVTERRYSLGNWIKLPSPEVFPCDVIETLCENGMHNQEAFLHSQIHEQQTPKPVRSQRPDVYLIIIDSVSSFMAKRSLPKTIKFIRDEMEGTLMEFLNKVGVNSRPNGFPLVFGKSIEGGNRALIGLPALKPDWNRRTMCRQYLDNYDYHLHQFEAHGYKSMIAQDENVGIAYYPDCLGFNRSEANHVWRPFQLRMRESRNLHNSMERSCNERHIEMLDYLGKFIHSYPGKKTLEISGENVPKRNYAWTSAPHPNSLQMPFKVDP
;
A
#
# COMPACT_ATOMS: atom_id res chain seq x y z
N MET A 1 1.80 35.42 17.95
CA MET A 1 2.52 36.59 18.49
C MET A 1 2.62 36.43 20.00
N LEU A 2 3.79 36.00 20.48
CA LEU A 2 4.22 36.13 21.87
C LEU A 2 5.71 36.48 21.76
N TRP A 3 6.06 37.68 22.22
CA TRP A 3 7.39 38.26 22.13
C TRP A 3 8.39 37.47 22.99
N ILE A 4 9.44 36.94 22.36
CA ILE A 4 10.63 36.48 23.08
C ILE A 4 11.61 37.65 23.10
N SER A 5 11.83 38.22 24.28
CA SER A 5 12.85 39.21 24.54
C SER A 5 14.23 38.68 24.17
N CYS A 6 14.93 39.42 23.32
CA CYS A 6 16.26 39.10 22.82
C CYS A 6 17.27 39.12 23.98
N LEU A 7 17.69 37.94 24.46
CA LEU A 7 18.86 37.83 25.34
C LEU A 7 20.11 38.22 24.54
N LYS A 8 20.73 39.36 24.88
CA LYS A 8 22.08 39.70 24.42
C LYS A 8 23.08 38.73 25.05
N LEU A 9 23.39 37.64 24.34
CA LEU A 9 24.47 36.73 24.70
C LEU A 9 25.82 37.36 24.37
N LEU A 10 26.64 37.57 25.41
CA LEU A 10 28.04 38.00 25.29
C LEU A 10 28.82 37.05 24.36
N PRO A 11 29.82 37.55 23.61
CA PRO A 11 30.54 36.79 22.57
C PRO A 11 31.24 35.51 23.09
N SER A 12 31.50 35.42 24.39
CA SER A 12 32.08 34.25 25.06
C SER A 12 31.14 33.03 25.15
N ASN A 13 29.83 33.18 24.89
CA ASN A 13 28.85 32.10 25.06
C ASN A 13 28.41 31.43 23.76
N ARG A 14 28.87 31.91 22.59
CA ARG A 14 28.50 31.31 21.29
C ARG A 14 29.03 29.88 21.16
N ALA A 15 30.27 29.63 21.61
CA ALA A 15 30.85 28.29 21.59
C ALA A 15 30.04 27.31 22.47
N ILE A 16 29.60 27.75 23.64
CA ILE A 16 28.79 26.93 24.56
C ILE A 16 27.43 26.61 23.94
N VAL A 17 26.76 27.58 23.31
CA VAL A 17 25.48 27.36 22.62
C VAL A 17 25.63 26.41 21.42
N TYR A 18 26.72 26.51 20.66
CA TYR A 18 27.01 25.59 19.56
C TYR A 18 27.33 24.17 20.05
N VAL A 19 28.08 24.03 21.14
CA VAL A 19 28.38 22.72 21.73
C VAL A 19 27.10 22.08 22.29
N LEU A 20 26.26 22.84 22.98
CA LEU A 20 24.98 22.35 23.50
C LEU A 20 24.00 21.97 22.39
N SER A 21 23.95 22.72 21.28
CA SER A 21 23.09 22.35 20.15
C SER A 21 23.59 21.09 19.43
N ILE A 22 24.89 20.91 19.26
CA ILE A 22 25.48 19.67 18.73
C ILE A 22 25.20 18.49 19.66
N ILE A 23 25.36 18.66 20.98
CA ILE A 23 25.04 17.61 21.96
C ILE A 23 23.55 17.27 21.91
N CYS A 24 22.65 18.25 21.81
CA CYS A 24 21.21 17.99 21.67
C CYS A 24 20.88 17.26 20.37
N VAL A 25 21.52 17.60 19.24
CA VAL A 25 21.33 16.90 17.97
C VAL A 25 21.88 15.48 18.03
N LEU A 26 23.06 15.29 18.63
CA LEU A 26 23.64 13.96 18.83
C LEU A 26 22.84 13.13 19.81
N ALA A 27 22.28 13.71 20.87
CA ALA A 27 21.40 13.04 21.82
C ALA A 27 20.04 12.71 21.19
N TYR A 28 19.53 13.55 20.29
CA TYR A 28 18.33 13.29 19.51
C TYR A 28 18.56 12.16 18.49
N TYR A 29 19.69 12.18 17.77
CA TYR A 29 20.09 11.09 16.89
C TYR A 29 20.34 9.80 17.69
N TRP A 30 21.05 9.89 18.82
CA TRP A 30 21.25 8.73 19.68
C TRP A 30 19.91 8.19 20.17
N SER A 31 19.01 9.01 20.69
CA SER A 31 17.63 8.61 21.06
C SER A 31 16.88 7.91 19.92
N ILE A 32 16.97 8.40 18.68
CA ILE A 32 16.31 7.80 17.51
C ILE A 32 16.94 6.46 17.08
N TYR A 33 18.26 6.32 17.23
CA TYR A 33 19.01 5.17 16.73
C TYR A 33 19.41 4.16 17.82
N SER A 34 19.32 4.54 19.10
CA SER A 34 19.65 3.71 20.27
C SER A 34 18.42 3.01 20.86
N GLU A 35 17.22 3.22 20.32
CA GLU A 35 16.10 2.33 20.65
C GLU A 35 16.47 0.90 20.22
N PRO A 36 16.60 -0.05 21.16
CA PRO A 36 16.66 -1.45 20.79
C PRO A 36 15.27 -1.82 20.29
N ARG A 37 15.05 -1.79 18.98
CA ARG A 37 13.76 -2.03 18.30
C ARG A 37 13.09 -3.38 18.58
N VAL A 38 13.60 -4.19 19.51
CA VAL A 38 13.06 -5.52 19.80
C VAL A 38 12.92 -5.81 21.30
N LEU A 39 13.63 -5.12 22.20
CA LEU A 39 13.68 -5.55 23.62
C LEU A 39 12.61 -4.95 24.55
N HIS A 40 12.00 -3.81 24.21
CA HIS A 40 11.08 -3.15 25.14
C HIS A 40 9.68 -3.77 25.21
N ARG A 41 9.26 -4.55 24.22
CA ARG A 41 7.92 -5.17 24.23
C ARG A 41 7.86 -6.41 25.15
N ASP A 42 8.94 -7.18 25.22
CA ASP A 42 8.99 -8.42 26.00
C ASP A 42 8.93 -8.16 27.52
N ARG A 43 9.46 -7.01 28.00
CA ARG A 43 9.48 -6.68 29.44
C ARG A 43 8.10 -6.26 29.99
N TYR A 44 7.18 -5.80 29.14
CA TYR A 44 5.82 -5.45 29.58
C TYR A 44 4.92 -6.68 29.72
N LEU A 45 5.06 -7.69 28.85
CA LEU A 45 4.23 -8.90 28.90
C LEU A 45 4.50 -9.76 30.13
N SER A 46 5.76 -9.88 30.56
CA SER A 46 6.12 -10.66 31.75
C SER A 46 5.56 -10.10 33.05
N LYS A 47 5.11 -8.84 33.07
CA LYS A 47 4.56 -8.18 34.28
C LYS A 47 3.05 -8.36 34.43
N TYR A 48 2.33 -8.67 33.35
CA TYR A 48 0.86 -8.78 33.34
C TYR A 48 0.32 -10.19 33.08
N VAL A 49 1.20 -11.13 32.71
CA VAL A 49 0.84 -12.54 32.61
C VAL A 49 1.44 -13.23 33.82
N GLU A 50 0.62 -13.55 34.82
CA GLU A 50 0.97 -14.56 35.82
C GLU A 50 1.12 -15.90 35.08
N LEU A 51 2.34 -16.20 34.66
CA LEU A 51 2.73 -17.53 34.22
C LEU A 51 2.79 -18.39 35.47
N ASN A 52 1.64 -18.83 35.97
CA ASN A 52 1.54 -19.70 37.12
C ASN A 52 1.96 -21.11 36.70
N VAL A 53 3.28 -21.32 36.51
CA VAL A 53 3.91 -22.60 36.09
C VAL A 53 3.86 -23.67 37.20
N THR A 54 3.15 -23.41 38.29
CA THR A 54 2.97 -24.35 39.42
C THR A 54 1.81 -25.32 39.22
N ASN A 55 0.87 -25.03 38.31
CA ASN A 55 -0.17 -25.97 37.90
C ASN A 55 0.22 -26.65 36.59
N HIS A 56 -0.09 -27.94 36.43
CA HIS A 56 0.04 -28.73 35.19
C HIS A 56 -0.85 -28.21 34.02
N PHE A 57 -1.23 -26.93 34.06
CA PHE A 57 -2.04 -26.24 33.06
C PHE A 57 -1.28 -24.99 32.61
N SER A 58 -0.68 -25.09 31.43
CA SER A 58 -0.23 -23.97 30.64
C SER A 58 -1.43 -23.23 30.05
N VAL A 59 -1.37 -21.90 29.94
CA VAL A 59 -2.34 -21.11 29.14
C VAL A 59 -2.37 -21.54 27.66
N PHE A 60 -1.38 -22.34 27.25
CA PHE A 60 -1.30 -22.95 25.93
C PHE A 60 -1.92 -24.36 25.85
N ASP A 61 -2.33 -24.97 26.98
CA ASP A 61 -2.92 -26.32 27.02
C ASP A 61 -4.40 -26.32 26.60
N THR A 62 -5.06 -25.15 26.65
CA THR A 62 -6.39 -24.94 26.08
C THR A 62 -6.35 -23.75 25.12
N CYS A 63 -6.52 -24.01 23.81
CA CYS A 63 -6.62 -22.95 22.81
C CYS A 63 -8.10 -22.70 22.51
N ASN A 64 -8.80 -22.00 23.42
CA ASN A 64 -10.19 -21.64 23.16
C ASN A 64 -10.24 -20.43 22.21
N LEU A 65 -10.47 -20.70 20.93
CA LEU A 65 -10.56 -19.68 19.89
C LEU A 65 -11.87 -18.90 20.04
N THR A 66 -11.82 -17.78 20.75
CA THR A 66 -13.00 -16.95 21.03
C THR A 66 -13.14 -15.85 19.98
N VAL A 67 -14.33 -15.73 19.39
CA VAL A 67 -14.70 -14.55 18.59
C VAL A 67 -15.31 -13.50 19.52
N PHE A 68 -14.63 -12.38 19.69
CA PHE A 68 -15.12 -11.29 20.53
C PHE A 68 -16.16 -10.43 19.82
N ASN A 69 -17.06 -9.82 20.61
CA ASN A 69 -18.00 -8.83 20.11
C ASN A 69 -17.27 -7.54 19.69
N HIS A 70 -17.12 -7.33 18.38
CA HIS A 70 -16.48 -6.15 17.79
C HIS A 70 -17.28 -4.84 17.99
N LEU A 71 -18.52 -4.92 18.47
CA LEU A 71 -19.40 -3.82 18.88
C LEU A 71 -19.75 -3.91 20.37
N HIS A 72 -18.74 -4.12 21.21
CA HIS A 72 -18.92 -4.09 22.67
C HIS A 72 -19.64 -2.80 23.11
N PRO A 73 -20.57 -2.82 24.10
CA PRO A 73 -21.36 -1.66 24.49
C PRO A 73 -20.55 -0.39 24.77
N SER A 74 -19.34 -0.52 25.33
CA SER A 74 -18.44 0.62 25.59
C SER A 74 -17.93 1.32 24.32
N LEU A 75 -18.02 0.69 23.15
CA LEU A 75 -17.59 1.25 21.86
C LEU A 75 -18.74 1.90 21.09
N LEU A 76 -19.99 1.58 21.41
CA LEU A 76 -21.16 2.11 20.69
C LEU A 76 -21.21 3.65 20.64
N PRO A 77 -20.84 4.39 21.71
CA PRO A 77 -20.82 5.86 21.65
C PRO A 77 -19.86 6.45 20.60
N PHE A 78 -18.85 5.67 20.15
CA PHE A 78 -17.85 6.09 19.17
C PHE A 78 -18.06 5.46 17.79
N HIS A 79 -19.12 4.67 17.63
CA HIS A 79 -19.43 4.00 16.37
C HIS A 79 -20.40 4.84 15.55
N HIS A 80 -19.88 5.46 14.49
CA HIS A 80 -20.64 6.33 13.59
C HIS A 80 -20.66 5.74 12.17
N PRO A 81 -21.45 4.69 11.89
CA PRO A 81 -21.43 3.97 10.61
C PRO A 81 -21.87 4.85 9.43
N ASP A 82 -22.65 5.89 9.69
CA ASP A 82 -23.16 6.81 8.67
C ASP A 82 -22.28 8.07 8.50
N TYR A 83 -21.15 8.16 9.22
CA TYR A 83 -20.23 9.29 9.07
C TYR A 83 -19.50 9.21 7.74
N ASN A 84 -19.77 10.17 6.86
CA ASN A 84 -19.05 10.35 5.61
C ASN A 84 -18.30 11.68 5.63
N PRO A 85 -16.95 11.68 5.72
CA PRO A 85 -16.15 12.91 5.73
C PRO A 85 -16.20 13.70 4.42
N LYS A 86 -16.72 13.11 3.34
CA LYS A 86 -16.91 13.71 2.01
C LYS A 86 -18.38 14.00 1.70
N ALA A 87 -19.29 13.93 2.68
CA ALA A 87 -20.68 14.32 2.49
C ALA A 87 -20.78 15.77 1.96
N GLY A 88 -21.56 15.99 0.90
CA GLY A 88 -21.70 17.31 0.25
C GLY A 88 -20.53 17.74 -0.64
N CYS A 89 -19.52 16.88 -0.83
CA CYS A 89 -18.39 17.13 -1.72
C CYS A 89 -18.77 16.74 -3.16
N THR A 90 -18.44 17.59 -4.16
CA THR A 90 -18.69 17.28 -5.59
C THR A 90 -17.41 16.80 -6.28
N PRO A 91 -17.38 15.59 -6.87
CA PRO A 91 -16.22 15.09 -7.62
C PRO A 91 -15.75 16.06 -8.70
N TYR A 92 -14.43 16.18 -8.85
CA TYR A 92 -13.86 17.06 -9.87
C TYR A 92 -14.09 16.46 -11.26
N LYS A 93 -14.67 17.25 -12.16
CA LYS A 93 -14.84 16.86 -13.57
C LYS A 93 -13.73 17.50 -14.39
N PRO A 94 -12.77 16.75 -14.97
CA PRO A 94 -11.71 17.32 -15.81
C PRO A 94 -12.22 17.90 -17.14
N PHE A 95 -11.36 18.66 -17.83
CA PHE A 95 -11.53 19.13 -19.21
C PHE A 95 -11.33 18.03 -20.25
N THR A 96 -10.76 16.90 -19.84
CA THR A 96 -10.41 15.79 -20.71
C THR A 96 -11.06 14.51 -20.21
N SER A 97 -11.41 13.59 -21.11
CA SER A 97 -11.84 12.23 -20.77
C SER A 97 -11.08 11.22 -21.63
N LEU A 98 -10.92 10.00 -21.12
CA LEU A 98 -10.26 8.90 -21.81
C LEU A 98 -11.28 7.83 -22.18
N SER A 99 -11.33 7.44 -23.45
CA SER A 99 -12.08 6.26 -23.89
C SER A 99 -11.39 5.59 -25.09
N ASN A 100 -11.33 4.26 -25.09
CA ASN A 100 -10.68 3.46 -26.14
C ASN A 100 -9.25 3.94 -26.48
N GLY A 101 -8.48 4.31 -25.45
CA GLY A 101 -7.12 4.83 -25.58
C GLY A 101 -6.99 6.22 -26.20
N ARG A 102 -8.08 6.95 -26.41
CA ARG A 102 -8.09 8.30 -26.97
C ARG A 102 -8.57 9.34 -25.96
N ILE A 103 -8.00 10.53 -26.05
CA ILE A 103 -8.39 11.67 -25.22
C ILE A 103 -9.43 12.53 -25.95
N HIS A 104 -10.54 12.79 -25.27
CA HIS A 104 -11.63 13.64 -25.73
C HIS A 104 -11.65 14.94 -24.91
N LEU A 105 -11.93 16.07 -25.58
CA LEU A 105 -12.05 17.38 -24.93
C LEU A 105 -13.51 17.64 -24.56
N ALA A 106 -13.74 18.11 -23.34
CA ALA A 106 -15.03 18.63 -22.92
C ALA A 106 -15.30 19.99 -23.56
N GLU A 107 -16.57 20.36 -23.67
CA GLU A 107 -17.02 21.65 -24.21
C GLU A 107 -16.35 22.86 -23.53
N LYS A 108 -16.19 22.80 -22.21
CA LYS A 108 -15.51 23.83 -21.41
C LYS A 108 -14.01 24.00 -21.68
N ALA A 109 -13.41 23.11 -22.47
CA ALA A 109 -12.00 23.17 -22.86
C ALA A 109 -11.79 23.94 -24.18
N LYS A 110 -12.83 24.48 -24.82
CA LYS A 110 -12.76 25.14 -26.14
C LYS A 110 -11.73 26.27 -26.23
N ASP A 111 -11.59 27.07 -25.18
CA ASP A 111 -10.65 28.19 -25.13
C ASP A 111 -9.25 27.79 -24.63
N PHE A 112 -8.99 26.50 -24.45
CA PHE A 112 -7.73 25.98 -23.91
C PHE A 112 -6.90 25.30 -24.99
N ARG A 113 -5.60 25.53 -24.97
CA ARG A 113 -4.63 24.74 -25.74
C ARG A 113 -4.29 23.50 -24.95
N CYS A 114 -4.83 22.36 -25.36
CA CYS A 114 -4.66 21.09 -24.69
C CYS A 114 -3.62 20.20 -25.37
N LYS A 115 -2.92 19.41 -24.56
CA LYS A 115 -1.95 18.39 -25.00
C LYS A 115 -1.98 17.19 -24.07
N ALA A 116 -1.59 16.03 -24.57
CA ALA A 116 -1.53 14.78 -23.81
C ALA A 116 -0.21 14.02 -24.07
N ARG A 117 0.21 13.19 -23.12
CA ARG A 117 1.39 12.32 -23.26
C ARG A 117 1.29 11.09 -22.38
N CYS A 118 2.01 10.04 -22.76
CA CYS A 118 2.19 8.85 -21.94
C CYS A 118 3.13 9.07 -20.75
N VAL A 119 2.87 8.37 -19.66
CA VAL A 119 3.74 8.25 -18.49
C VAL A 119 4.09 6.77 -18.32
N PHE A 120 5.34 6.41 -18.57
CA PHE A 120 5.79 5.02 -18.60
C PHE A 120 6.50 4.62 -17.31
N HIS A 121 6.27 3.38 -16.86
CA HIS A 121 7.04 2.79 -15.79
C HIS A 121 8.50 2.56 -16.21
N VAL A 122 9.45 2.88 -15.31
CA VAL A 122 10.88 2.57 -15.49
C VAL A 122 11.37 1.76 -14.31
N THR A 123 11.11 2.23 -13.09
CA THR A 123 11.43 1.54 -11.82
C THR A 123 10.43 2.00 -10.76
N GLU A 124 10.43 1.35 -9.60
CA GLU A 124 9.60 1.75 -8.45
C GLU A 124 9.79 3.21 -7.97
N ARG A 125 10.90 3.85 -8.34
CA ARG A 125 11.21 5.25 -7.98
C ARG A 125 11.20 6.20 -9.16
N ARG A 126 11.03 5.71 -10.39
CA ARG A 126 11.18 6.53 -11.60
C ARG A 126 10.18 6.15 -12.67
N TYR A 127 9.76 7.15 -13.42
CA TYR A 127 8.98 7.01 -14.63
C TYR A 127 9.67 7.78 -15.76
N SER A 128 9.25 7.55 -17.00
CA SER A 128 9.64 8.35 -18.16
C SER A 128 8.41 8.95 -18.84
N LEU A 129 8.60 10.04 -19.57
CA LEU A 129 7.53 10.81 -20.19
C LEU A 129 7.63 10.69 -21.71
N GLY A 130 6.49 10.39 -22.35
CA GLY A 130 6.37 10.47 -23.80
C GLY A 130 6.33 11.92 -24.30
N ASN A 131 6.37 12.06 -25.62
CA ASN A 131 6.22 13.35 -26.28
C ASN A 131 4.80 13.89 -26.10
N TRP A 132 4.69 15.22 -26.04
CA TRP A 132 3.40 15.90 -26.04
C TRP A 132 2.74 15.82 -27.41
N ILE A 133 1.50 15.35 -27.44
CA ILE A 133 0.61 15.34 -28.60
C ILE A 133 -0.45 16.41 -28.39
N LYS A 134 -0.65 17.29 -29.38
CA LYS A 134 -1.67 18.35 -29.31
C LYS A 134 -3.06 17.73 -29.40
N LEU A 135 -4.02 18.28 -28.64
CA LEU A 135 -5.42 17.83 -28.66
C LEU A 135 -6.31 18.87 -29.38
N PRO A 136 -7.39 18.43 -30.07
CA PRO A 136 -7.81 17.03 -30.24
C PRO A 136 -6.85 16.26 -31.18
N SER A 137 -6.70 14.96 -30.94
CA SER A 137 -5.88 14.06 -31.79
C SER A 137 -6.59 12.72 -31.98
N PRO A 138 -6.48 12.09 -33.16
CA PRO A 138 -6.97 10.73 -33.40
C PRO A 138 -6.06 9.64 -32.79
N GLU A 139 -4.88 10.02 -32.26
CA GLU A 139 -3.89 9.10 -31.73
C GLU A 139 -4.40 8.28 -30.54
N VAL A 140 -4.03 7.00 -30.54
CA VAL A 140 -4.28 6.08 -29.43
C VAL A 140 -3.00 6.02 -28.60
N PHE A 141 -3.12 6.32 -27.31
CA PHE A 141 -1.98 6.36 -26.39
C PHE A 141 -1.59 4.94 -25.96
N PRO A 142 -0.36 4.48 -26.23
CA PRO A 142 0.08 3.11 -25.98
C PRO A 142 0.64 2.93 -24.56
N CYS A 143 -0.12 3.33 -23.54
CA CYS A 143 0.32 3.30 -22.14
C CYS A 143 -0.86 3.31 -21.17
N ASP A 144 -0.61 2.84 -19.96
CA ASP A 144 -1.64 2.77 -18.91
C ASP A 144 -1.97 4.13 -18.29
N VAL A 145 -0.98 5.02 -18.19
CA VAL A 145 -1.12 6.33 -17.55
C VAL A 145 -0.91 7.44 -18.57
N ILE A 146 -1.90 8.31 -18.72
CA ILE A 146 -1.87 9.43 -19.66
C ILE A 146 -2.00 10.73 -18.88
N GLU A 147 -1.05 11.64 -19.08
CA GLU A 147 -1.13 13.00 -18.57
C GLU A 147 -1.77 13.91 -19.62
N THR A 148 -2.71 14.75 -19.19
CA THR A 148 -3.25 15.85 -19.99
C THR A 148 -2.90 17.19 -19.34
N LEU A 149 -2.69 18.21 -20.18
CA LEU A 149 -2.47 19.59 -19.76
C LEU A 149 -3.20 20.52 -20.72
N CYS A 150 -4.08 21.36 -20.18
CA CYS A 150 -4.87 22.35 -20.89
C CYS A 150 -4.55 23.74 -20.36
N GLU A 151 -4.13 24.66 -21.23
CA GLU A 151 -3.62 25.97 -20.83
C GLU A 151 -4.31 27.10 -21.61
N ASN A 152 -4.83 28.10 -20.89
CA ASN A 152 -5.33 29.37 -21.44
C ASN A 152 -4.62 30.54 -20.72
N GLY A 153 -3.48 30.97 -21.27
CA GLY A 153 -2.57 31.91 -20.59
C GLY A 153 -1.74 31.23 -19.49
N MET A 154 -1.11 32.04 -18.63
CA MET A 154 -0.18 31.54 -17.60
C MET A 154 -0.87 31.02 -16.33
N HIS A 155 -2.07 31.54 -16.00
CA HIS A 155 -2.72 31.27 -14.72
C HIS A 155 -3.90 30.31 -14.81
N ASN A 156 -4.49 30.12 -16.00
CA ASN A 156 -5.58 29.16 -16.19
C ASN A 156 -5.02 27.89 -16.82
N GLN A 157 -4.69 26.93 -15.96
CA GLN A 157 -4.16 25.64 -16.37
C GLN A 157 -4.88 24.51 -15.63
N GLU A 158 -5.26 23.46 -16.36
CA GLU A 158 -5.70 22.20 -15.79
C GLU A 158 -4.71 21.12 -16.21
N ALA A 159 -4.20 20.36 -15.24
CA ALA A 159 -3.50 19.12 -15.50
C ALA A 159 -4.33 17.97 -14.92
N PHE A 160 -4.36 16.83 -15.61
CA PHE A 160 -5.06 15.63 -15.13
C PHE A 160 -4.30 14.35 -15.53
N LEU A 161 -4.53 13.26 -14.79
CA LEU A 161 -4.03 11.92 -15.12
C LEU A 161 -5.21 11.00 -15.39
N HIS A 162 -5.19 10.34 -16.53
CA HIS A 162 -6.12 9.27 -16.85
C HIS A 162 -5.42 7.93 -16.70
N SER A 163 -6.18 6.91 -16.32
CA SER A 163 -5.75 5.52 -16.27
C SER A 163 -6.51 4.67 -17.29
N GLN A 164 -5.82 3.72 -17.90
CA GLN A 164 -6.37 2.64 -18.72
C GLN A 164 -5.47 1.43 -18.63
N ILE A 165 -5.87 0.33 -19.26
CA ILE A 165 -5.03 -0.83 -19.44
C ILE A 165 -4.72 -0.91 -20.93
N HIS A 166 -3.49 -0.55 -21.28
CA HIS A 166 -3.00 -0.71 -22.64
C HIS A 166 -2.56 -2.15 -22.84
N GLU A 167 -3.41 -2.95 -23.49
CA GLU A 167 -3.19 -4.38 -23.67
C GLU A 167 -1.82 -4.68 -24.30
N GLN A 168 -1.03 -5.48 -23.59
CA GLN A 168 0.25 -5.93 -24.10
C GLN A 168 0.07 -7.10 -25.05
N GLN A 169 0.61 -6.97 -26.27
CA GLN A 169 0.65 -8.05 -27.25
C GLN A 169 1.28 -9.29 -26.61
N THR A 170 0.49 -10.36 -26.55
CA THR A 170 0.91 -11.65 -26.02
C THR A 170 0.37 -12.74 -26.91
N PRO A 171 1.06 -13.89 -27.00
CA PRO A 171 0.55 -15.05 -27.71
C PRO A 171 -0.91 -15.33 -27.32
N LYS A 172 -1.71 -15.80 -28.29
CA LYS A 172 -3.12 -16.14 -28.04
C LYS A 172 -3.21 -17.08 -26.84
N PRO A 173 -4.14 -16.85 -25.90
CA PRO A 173 -4.25 -17.70 -24.72
C PRO A 173 -4.46 -19.15 -25.14
N VAL A 174 -3.64 -20.04 -24.59
CA VAL A 174 -4.04 -21.44 -24.50
C VAL A 174 -5.20 -21.45 -23.51
N ARG A 175 -6.38 -21.88 -23.96
CA ARG A 175 -7.59 -21.95 -23.14
C ARG A 175 -7.31 -22.80 -21.91
N SER A 176 -7.10 -22.13 -20.78
CA SER A 176 -6.74 -22.73 -19.50
C SER A 176 -7.98 -22.73 -18.59
N GLN A 177 -8.25 -23.87 -17.95
CA GLN A 177 -9.34 -23.99 -16.97
C GLN A 177 -9.03 -23.31 -15.62
N ARG A 178 -7.84 -22.71 -15.46
CA ARG A 178 -7.41 -22.09 -14.20
C ARG A 178 -8.24 -20.84 -13.87
N PRO A 179 -8.48 -20.50 -12.60
CA PRO A 179 -9.22 -19.30 -12.21
C PRO A 179 -8.38 -18.03 -12.37
N ASP A 180 -9.05 -16.88 -12.46
CA ASP A 180 -8.44 -15.58 -12.19
C ASP A 180 -8.19 -15.45 -10.68
N VAL A 181 -7.19 -14.65 -10.30
CA VAL A 181 -6.79 -14.50 -8.90
C VAL A 181 -6.73 -13.01 -8.57
N TYR A 182 -7.45 -12.60 -7.54
CA TYR A 182 -7.49 -11.21 -7.09
C TYR A 182 -7.08 -11.15 -5.62
N LEU A 183 -6.05 -10.37 -5.31
CA LEU A 183 -5.58 -10.16 -3.94
C LEU A 183 -5.73 -8.69 -3.57
N ILE A 184 -6.78 -8.40 -2.79
CA ILE A 184 -7.03 -7.07 -2.22
C ILE A 184 -6.51 -7.05 -0.79
N ILE A 185 -5.54 -6.17 -0.53
CA ILE A 185 -4.88 -5.98 0.75
C ILE A 185 -5.27 -4.63 1.30
N ILE A 186 -5.76 -4.61 2.55
CA ILE A 186 -6.12 -3.36 3.23
C ILE A 186 -5.10 -3.09 4.35
N ASP A 187 -4.29 -2.06 4.17
CA ASP A 187 -3.25 -1.64 5.11
C ASP A 187 -3.82 -0.86 6.30
N SER A 188 -3.28 -1.29 7.43
CA SER A 188 -3.45 -0.86 8.82
C SER A 188 -4.82 -1.16 9.41
N VAL A 189 -5.53 -2.14 8.86
CA VAL A 189 -6.82 -2.61 9.36
C VAL A 189 -6.67 -3.87 10.22
N SER A 190 -7.32 -3.88 11.38
CA SER A 190 -7.50 -5.09 12.21
C SER A 190 -8.82 -5.79 11.88
N SER A 191 -8.97 -7.07 12.27
CA SER A 191 -10.22 -7.81 12.11
C SER A 191 -11.44 -7.05 12.66
N PHE A 192 -11.34 -6.43 13.84
CA PHE A 192 -12.45 -5.65 14.40
C PHE A 192 -12.73 -4.35 13.67
N MET A 193 -11.69 -3.69 13.14
CA MET A 193 -11.89 -2.50 12.29
C MET A 193 -12.61 -2.89 11.00
N ALA A 194 -12.19 -3.96 10.33
CA ALA A 194 -12.85 -4.45 9.12
C ALA A 194 -14.33 -4.79 9.39
N LYS A 195 -14.63 -5.53 10.47
CA LYS A 195 -16.01 -5.89 10.82
C LYS A 195 -16.91 -4.70 11.12
N ARG A 196 -16.37 -3.62 11.70
CA ARG A 196 -17.13 -2.39 11.96
C ARG A 196 -17.28 -1.49 10.73
N SER A 197 -16.20 -1.31 9.97
CA SER A 197 -16.14 -0.33 8.89
C SER A 197 -16.57 -0.88 7.53
N LEU A 198 -16.45 -2.19 7.32
CA LEU A 198 -16.76 -2.88 6.06
C LEU A 198 -17.82 -3.99 6.23
N PRO A 199 -18.88 -3.83 7.04
CA PRO A 199 -19.83 -4.91 7.31
C PRO A 199 -20.58 -5.35 6.05
N LYS A 200 -20.90 -4.39 5.16
CA LYS A 200 -21.55 -4.67 3.87
C LYS A 200 -20.65 -5.48 2.94
N THR A 201 -19.37 -5.11 2.85
CA THR A 201 -18.37 -5.82 2.03
C THR A 201 -18.14 -7.24 2.54
N ILE A 202 -17.97 -7.42 3.85
CA ILE A 202 -17.79 -8.75 4.45
C ILE A 202 -19.03 -9.62 4.21
N LYS A 203 -20.23 -9.04 4.37
CA LYS A 203 -21.48 -9.75 4.09
C LYS A 203 -21.58 -10.15 2.62
N PHE A 204 -21.30 -9.24 1.69
CA PHE A 204 -21.32 -9.52 0.26
C PHE A 204 -20.33 -10.63 -0.12
N ILE A 205 -19.08 -10.57 0.35
CA ILE A 205 -18.08 -11.61 0.08
C ILE A 205 -18.55 -12.97 0.62
N ARG A 206 -19.14 -12.99 1.82
CA ARG A 206 -19.61 -14.24 2.43
C ARG A 206 -20.84 -14.81 1.72
N ASP A 207 -21.86 -13.98 1.55
CA ASP A 207 -23.21 -14.43 1.20
C ASP A 207 -23.38 -14.53 -0.32
N GLU A 208 -22.81 -13.59 -1.08
CA GLU A 208 -22.99 -13.50 -2.55
C GLU A 208 -21.82 -14.13 -3.32
N MET A 209 -20.61 -14.08 -2.77
CA MET A 209 -19.41 -14.70 -3.38
C MET A 209 -19.04 -16.05 -2.75
N GLU A 210 -19.86 -16.56 -1.82
CA GLU A 210 -19.63 -17.81 -1.08
C GLU A 210 -18.24 -17.87 -0.40
N GLY A 211 -17.74 -16.70 -0.01
CA GLY A 211 -16.41 -16.51 0.54
C GLY A 211 -16.29 -16.97 1.99
N THR A 212 -15.13 -17.53 2.34
CA THR A 212 -14.84 -17.95 3.72
C THR A 212 -14.12 -16.86 4.49
N LEU A 213 -14.70 -16.43 5.62
CA LEU A 213 -14.03 -15.55 6.56
C LEU A 213 -13.13 -16.36 7.51
N MET A 214 -11.80 -16.17 7.40
CA MET A 214 -10.83 -16.82 8.28
C MET A 214 -10.62 -16.02 9.57
N GLU A 215 -11.42 -16.31 10.59
CA GLU A 215 -11.42 -15.58 11.88
C GLU A 215 -10.06 -15.57 12.61
N PHE A 216 -9.25 -16.60 12.39
CA PHE A 216 -7.99 -16.83 13.10
C PHE A 216 -6.78 -16.87 12.18
N LEU A 217 -6.87 -16.19 11.02
CA LEU A 217 -5.72 -15.99 10.14
C LEU A 217 -4.74 -14.98 10.77
N ASN A 218 -3.53 -15.45 11.05
CA ASN A 218 -2.50 -14.65 11.68
C ASN A 218 -1.56 -14.01 10.67
N LYS A 219 -1.13 -12.80 11.00
CA LYS A 219 -0.03 -12.12 10.30
C LYS A 219 1.32 -12.63 10.82
N VAL A 220 2.34 -12.64 9.96
CA VAL A 220 3.70 -13.13 10.28
C VAL A 220 4.47 -12.15 11.15
N GLY A 221 4.32 -10.83 10.94
CA GLY A 221 5.05 -9.80 11.68
C GLY A 221 4.21 -8.57 11.99
N VAL A 222 4.78 -7.59 12.69
CA VAL A 222 4.02 -6.45 13.20
C VAL A 222 3.67 -5.44 12.11
N ASN A 223 4.62 -5.13 11.22
CA ASN A 223 4.49 -4.08 10.19
C ASN A 223 4.14 -4.66 8.80
N SER A 224 3.86 -3.81 7.81
CA SER A 224 3.44 -4.25 6.46
C SER A 224 4.49 -5.14 5.77
N ARG A 225 5.77 -4.75 5.81
CA ARG A 225 6.85 -5.46 5.08
C ARG A 225 7.11 -6.90 5.58
N PRO A 226 7.22 -7.18 6.88
CA PRO A 226 7.35 -8.55 7.41
C PRO A 226 6.19 -9.49 7.09
N ASN A 227 5.02 -8.95 6.74
CA ASN A 227 3.87 -9.72 6.25
C ASN A 227 3.89 -9.88 4.74
N GLY A 228 4.25 -8.81 4.02
CA GLY A 228 4.31 -8.80 2.56
C GLY A 228 5.33 -9.79 1.99
N PHE A 229 6.52 -9.91 2.58
CA PHE A 229 7.56 -10.82 2.07
C PHE A 229 7.13 -12.31 2.10
N PRO A 230 6.65 -12.85 3.23
CA PRO A 230 6.07 -14.20 3.26
C PRO A 230 4.92 -14.39 2.29
N LEU A 231 4.06 -13.38 2.12
CA LEU A 231 2.91 -13.44 1.22
C LEU A 231 3.33 -13.58 -0.25
N VAL A 232 4.34 -12.83 -0.68
CA VAL A 232 4.66 -12.69 -2.12
C VAL A 232 5.92 -13.44 -2.58
N PHE A 233 6.77 -13.86 -1.64
CA PHE A 233 7.99 -14.66 -1.88
C PHE A 233 7.98 -16.01 -1.13
N GLY A 234 7.05 -16.23 -0.19
CA GLY A 234 7.08 -17.43 0.67
C GLY A 234 8.27 -17.46 1.63
N LYS A 235 8.87 -16.29 1.95
CA LYS A 235 10.08 -16.17 2.78
C LYS A 235 9.90 -15.16 3.90
N SER A 236 10.23 -15.57 5.12
CA SER A 236 10.27 -14.71 6.30
C SER A 236 11.50 -13.82 6.31
N ILE A 237 11.32 -12.56 6.72
CA ILE A 237 12.40 -11.56 6.88
C ILE A 237 12.57 -11.10 8.34
N GLU A 238 11.66 -11.52 9.22
CA GLU A 238 11.74 -11.31 10.65
C GLU A 238 11.64 -12.64 11.38
N GLY A 239 12.41 -12.78 12.45
CA GLY A 239 12.32 -13.89 13.37
C GLY A 239 11.25 -13.66 14.43
N GLY A 240 11.25 -14.50 15.46
CA GLY A 240 10.27 -14.39 16.55
C GLY A 240 10.75 -15.08 17.82
N ASN A 241 10.53 -14.43 18.96
CA ASN A 241 10.81 -15.01 20.26
C ASN A 241 9.71 -16.04 20.62
N ARG A 242 10.11 -17.27 20.92
CA ARG A 242 9.21 -18.35 21.36
C ARG A 242 9.56 -18.90 22.75
N ALA A 243 10.38 -18.17 23.52
CA ALA A 243 10.79 -18.58 24.86
C ALA A 243 9.60 -18.78 25.81
N LEU A 244 8.53 -17.99 25.64
CA LEU A 244 7.29 -18.10 26.43
C LEU A 244 6.60 -19.48 26.33
N ILE A 245 6.88 -20.25 25.27
CA ILE A 245 6.35 -21.61 25.07
C ILE A 245 7.47 -22.66 25.06
N GLY A 246 8.65 -22.32 25.59
CA GLY A 246 9.78 -23.24 25.68
C GLY A 246 10.37 -23.67 24.32
N LEU A 247 10.09 -22.95 23.23
CA LEU A 247 10.58 -23.29 21.89
C LEU A 247 11.72 -22.39 21.44
N PRO A 248 12.62 -22.89 20.56
CA PRO A 248 13.66 -22.08 19.95
C PRO A 248 13.10 -20.86 19.21
N ALA A 249 13.86 -19.77 19.20
CA ALA A 249 13.52 -18.59 18.43
C ALA A 249 13.42 -18.91 16.92
N LEU A 250 12.43 -18.32 16.26
CA LEU A 250 12.32 -18.39 14.80
C LEU A 250 13.44 -17.57 14.18
N LYS A 251 14.11 -18.17 13.19
CA LYS A 251 15.12 -17.50 12.38
C LYS A 251 14.47 -17.07 11.06
N PRO A 252 14.74 -15.85 10.57
CA PRO A 252 14.24 -15.42 9.28
C PRO A 252 14.92 -16.20 8.15
N ASP A 253 14.17 -16.51 7.10
CA ASP A 253 14.70 -17.16 5.89
C ASP A 253 15.68 -16.24 5.16
N TRP A 254 15.34 -14.95 5.08
CA TRP A 254 16.11 -13.94 4.36
C TRP A 254 16.64 -12.86 5.29
N ASN A 255 17.88 -12.45 5.02
CA ASN A 255 18.53 -11.34 5.71
C ASN A 255 18.46 -10.04 4.89
N ARG A 256 18.94 -8.94 5.48
CA ARG A 256 18.97 -7.61 4.84
C ARG A 256 19.69 -7.58 3.49
N ARG A 257 20.71 -8.41 3.27
CA ARG A 257 21.42 -8.46 1.99
C ARG A 257 20.49 -8.97 0.89
N THR A 258 19.85 -10.11 1.14
CA THR A 258 18.91 -10.74 0.20
C THR A 258 17.71 -9.86 -0.08
N MET A 259 17.01 -9.39 0.95
CA MET A 259 15.75 -8.64 0.80
C MET A 259 15.91 -7.19 0.30
N CYS A 260 17.14 -6.65 0.21
CA CYS A 260 17.34 -5.20 0.04
C CYS A 260 18.54 -4.78 -0.82
N ARG A 261 19.67 -5.50 -0.74
CA ARG A 261 20.93 -5.14 -1.43
C ARG A 261 21.13 -5.92 -2.73
N GLN A 262 20.18 -6.77 -3.09
CA GLN A 262 20.12 -7.49 -4.34
C GLN A 262 18.80 -7.18 -5.02
N TYR A 263 18.80 -7.25 -6.35
CA TYR A 263 17.57 -7.18 -7.12
C TYR A 263 16.71 -8.42 -6.82
N LEU A 264 15.43 -8.19 -6.57
CA LEU A 264 14.46 -9.24 -6.23
C LEU A 264 14.12 -10.14 -7.43
N ASP A 265 14.51 -9.73 -8.64
CA ASP A 265 14.44 -10.52 -9.89
C ASP A 265 15.19 -11.85 -9.81
N ASN A 266 16.16 -11.97 -8.89
CA ASN A 266 16.93 -13.20 -8.69
C ASN A 266 16.16 -14.27 -7.88
N TYR A 267 14.93 -13.97 -7.45
CA TYR A 267 14.14 -14.81 -6.57
C TYR A 267 12.74 -15.03 -7.13
N ASP A 268 12.14 -16.15 -6.73
CA ASP A 268 10.76 -16.50 -7.06
C ASP A 268 9.79 -15.46 -6.50
N TYR A 269 9.16 -14.71 -7.40
CA TYR A 269 8.12 -13.74 -7.09
C TYR A 269 6.81 -14.16 -7.73
N HIS A 270 5.74 -14.25 -6.92
CA HIS A 270 4.47 -14.82 -7.36
C HIS A 270 3.92 -14.17 -8.65
N LEU A 271 3.93 -12.83 -8.84
CA LEU A 271 3.43 -12.24 -10.09
C LEU A 271 4.23 -12.73 -11.32
N HIS A 272 5.56 -12.79 -11.22
CA HIS A 272 6.40 -13.28 -12.31
C HIS A 272 6.18 -14.78 -12.56
N GLN A 273 5.91 -15.57 -11.51
CA GLN A 273 5.55 -16.98 -11.66
C GLN A 273 4.21 -17.15 -12.36
N PHE A 274 3.20 -16.37 -12.02
CA PHE A 274 1.91 -16.40 -12.71
C PHE A 274 2.03 -15.94 -14.17
N GLU A 275 2.82 -14.88 -14.44
CA GLU A 275 3.16 -14.45 -15.81
C GLU A 275 3.79 -15.59 -16.63
N ALA A 276 4.73 -16.33 -16.02
CA ALA A 276 5.37 -17.48 -16.66
C ALA A 276 4.37 -18.61 -16.99
N HIS A 277 3.25 -18.68 -16.26
CA HIS A 277 2.13 -19.59 -16.52
C HIS A 277 1.03 -18.97 -17.42
N GLY A 278 1.32 -17.85 -18.08
CA GLY A 278 0.43 -17.23 -19.06
C GLY A 278 -0.61 -16.28 -18.49
N TYR A 279 -0.53 -15.92 -17.20
CA TYR A 279 -1.38 -14.88 -16.63
C TYR A 279 -0.93 -13.50 -17.07
N LYS A 280 -1.88 -12.57 -17.11
CA LYS A 280 -1.59 -11.15 -17.05
C LYS A 280 -1.55 -10.70 -15.60
N SER A 281 -0.53 -9.95 -15.23
CA SER A 281 -0.33 -9.46 -13.87
C SER A 281 -0.58 -7.95 -13.77
N MET A 282 -1.17 -7.54 -12.65
CA MET A 282 -1.31 -6.15 -12.26
C MET A 282 -0.85 -5.96 -10.81
N ILE A 283 -0.18 -4.85 -10.55
CA ILE A 283 0.03 -4.36 -9.18
C ILE A 283 -0.37 -2.89 -9.06
N ALA A 284 -1.17 -2.62 -8.02
CA ALA A 284 -1.55 -1.27 -7.65
C ALA A 284 -1.51 -1.04 -6.14
N GLN A 285 -1.13 0.15 -5.75
CA GLN A 285 -1.05 0.56 -4.34
C GLN A 285 -1.50 2.01 -4.26
N ASP A 286 -2.17 2.42 -3.19
CA ASP A 286 -2.64 3.80 -3.01
C ASP A 286 -1.68 4.67 -2.18
N GLU A 287 -0.54 4.10 -1.72
CA GLU A 287 0.52 4.78 -0.97
C GLU A 287 1.89 4.71 -1.65
N ASN A 288 2.80 5.58 -1.21
CA ASN A 288 4.03 5.90 -1.91
C ASN A 288 5.17 4.90 -1.78
N VAL A 289 5.01 3.88 -0.95
CA VAL A 289 6.09 2.97 -0.57
C VAL A 289 5.60 1.52 -0.61
N GLY A 290 6.17 0.76 -1.54
CA GLY A 290 5.98 -0.67 -1.67
C GLY A 290 6.98 -1.45 -0.83
N ILE A 291 6.57 -2.65 -0.43
CA ILE A 291 7.36 -3.56 0.40
C ILE A 291 8.72 -3.92 -0.23
N ALA A 292 8.80 -3.97 -1.56
CA ALA A 292 9.98 -4.39 -2.31
C ALA A 292 11.15 -3.39 -2.21
N TYR A 293 10.86 -2.09 -2.16
CA TYR A 293 11.87 -1.03 -2.31
C TYR A 293 11.99 -0.09 -1.11
N TYR A 294 11.12 -0.19 -0.11
CA TYR A 294 11.21 0.55 1.14
C TYR A 294 12.34 0.03 2.07
N PRO A 295 12.99 0.87 2.89
CA PRO A 295 13.09 2.32 2.73
C PRO A 295 14.09 2.70 1.62
N ASP A 296 15.17 1.94 1.47
CA ASP A 296 16.25 2.13 0.48
C ASP A 296 16.75 0.77 -0.03
N CYS A 297 15.82 -0.01 -0.57
CA CYS A 297 16.11 -1.30 -1.19
C CYS A 297 16.07 -1.18 -2.71
N LEU A 298 16.85 -2.02 -3.38
CA LEU A 298 16.92 -2.03 -4.84
C LEU A 298 15.58 -2.36 -5.49
N GLY A 299 14.76 -3.21 -4.86
CA GLY A 299 13.50 -3.69 -5.41
C GLY A 299 13.74 -4.57 -6.64
N PHE A 300 12.91 -4.40 -7.66
CA PHE A 300 13.05 -5.08 -8.95
C PHE A 300 13.83 -4.21 -9.95
N ASN A 301 14.64 -4.85 -10.79
CA ASN A 301 15.30 -4.24 -11.94
C ASN A 301 14.37 -4.22 -13.16
N ARG A 302 13.56 -5.28 -13.33
CA ARG A 302 12.46 -5.31 -14.30
C ARG A 302 11.17 -4.78 -13.66
N SER A 303 10.12 -4.63 -14.46
CA SER A 303 8.78 -4.29 -13.96
C SER A 303 8.23 -5.37 -13.01
N GLU A 304 7.68 -4.96 -11.87
CA GLU A 304 7.10 -5.88 -10.88
C GLU A 304 5.90 -6.69 -11.44
N ALA A 305 5.15 -6.08 -12.37
CA ALA A 305 4.04 -6.71 -13.09
C ALA A 305 3.97 -6.23 -14.54
N ASN A 306 3.05 -6.79 -15.33
CA ASN A 306 2.74 -6.28 -16.68
C ASN A 306 2.10 -4.89 -16.61
N HIS A 307 1.20 -4.68 -15.66
CA HIS A 307 0.51 -3.41 -15.41
C HIS A 307 0.83 -2.89 -14.02
N VAL A 308 1.35 -1.67 -13.94
CA VAL A 308 1.89 -1.10 -12.69
C VAL A 308 1.32 0.31 -12.49
N TRP A 309 0.62 0.50 -11.37
CA TRP A 309 0.02 1.80 -11.01
C TRP A 309 1.03 2.88 -10.61
N ARG A 310 2.25 2.47 -10.24
CA ARG A 310 3.29 3.33 -9.66
C ARG A 310 3.56 4.64 -10.42
N PRO A 311 3.61 4.68 -11.76
CA PRO A 311 3.83 5.93 -12.50
C PRO A 311 2.74 6.97 -12.23
N PHE A 312 1.49 6.56 -12.04
CA PHE A 312 0.38 7.45 -11.70
C PHE A 312 0.68 8.20 -10.39
N GLN A 313 1.04 7.45 -9.34
CA GLN A 313 1.34 8.02 -8.03
C GLN A 313 2.54 8.97 -8.05
N LEU A 314 3.65 8.55 -8.68
CA LEU A 314 4.86 9.36 -8.79
C LEU A 314 4.56 10.67 -9.51
N ARG A 315 3.90 10.58 -10.67
CA ARG A 315 3.61 11.74 -11.51
C ARG A 315 2.64 12.72 -10.83
N MET A 316 1.62 12.19 -10.16
CA MET A 316 0.62 12.98 -9.42
C MET A 316 1.27 13.90 -8.38
N ARG A 317 2.31 13.42 -7.68
CA ARG A 317 2.96 14.16 -6.58
C ARG A 317 3.92 15.24 -7.03
N GLU A 318 4.47 15.13 -8.23
CA GLU A 318 5.48 16.07 -8.75
C GLU A 318 4.87 17.34 -9.39
N SER A 319 3.57 17.34 -9.69
CA SER A 319 2.87 18.52 -10.21
C SER A 319 1.85 19.03 -9.22
N ARG A 320 1.97 20.31 -8.85
CA ARG A 320 0.96 20.97 -8.00
C ARG A 320 -0.43 20.95 -8.64
N ASN A 321 -0.52 21.09 -9.96
CA ASN A 321 -1.80 21.05 -10.68
C ASN A 321 -2.41 19.64 -10.64
N LEU A 322 -1.60 18.59 -10.85
CA LEU A 322 -2.06 17.20 -10.75
C LEU A 322 -2.45 16.83 -9.33
N HIS A 323 -1.63 17.22 -8.36
CA HIS A 323 -1.94 16.99 -6.95
C HIS A 323 -3.25 17.70 -6.56
N ASN A 324 -3.49 18.92 -7.04
CA ASN A 324 -4.74 19.62 -6.78
C ASN A 324 -5.95 18.92 -7.43
N SER A 325 -5.83 18.47 -8.68
CA SER A 325 -6.93 17.83 -9.41
C SER A 325 -7.31 16.46 -8.83
N MET A 326 -6.33 15.74 -8.27
CA MET A 326 -6.52 14.38 -7.75
C MET A 326 -6.76 14.32 -6.24
N GLU A 327 -5.93 14.99 -5.45
CA GLU A 327 -5.91 14.82 -3.98
C GLU A 327 -6.63 15.94 -3.24
N ARG A 328 -6.66 17.15 -3.81
CA ARG A 328 -7.41 18.28 -3.22
C ARG A 328 -8.84 18.39 -3.75
N SER A 329 -9.23 17.49 -4.64
CA SER A 329 -10.61 17.35 -5.08
C SER A 329 -11.41 16.45 -4.13
N CYS A 330 -12.68 16.24 -4.47
CA CYS A 330 -13.53 15.29 -3.77
C CYS A 330 -13.26 13.82 -4.18
N ASN A 331 -12.20 13.55 -4.95
CA ASN A 331 -11.84 12.20 -5.34
C ASN A 331 -11.16 11.47 -4.16
N GLU A 332 -11.29 10.16 -4.13
CA GLU A 332 -10.64 9.28 -3.16
C GLU A 332 -9.66 8.38 -3.92
N ARG A 333 -8.39 8.35 -3.46
CA ARG A 333 -7.32 7.64 -4.17
C ARG A 333 -7.63 6.17 -4.46
N HIS A 334 -8.25 5.50 -3.49
CA HIS A 334 -8.58 4.08 -3.62
C HIS A 334 -9.63 3.86 -4.72
N ILE A 335 -10.53 4.81 -4.99
CA ILE A 335 -11.52 4.70 -6.06
C ILE A 335 -10.84 4.74 -7.43
N GLU A 336 -9.87 5.63 -7.64
CA GLU A 336 -9.10 5.69 -8.89
C GLU A 336 -8.28 4.40 -9.11
N MET A 337 -7.73 3.86 -8.03
CA MET A 337 -7.00 2.59 -8.05
C MET A 337 -7.93 1.39 -8.35
N LEU A 338 -9.11 1.35 -7.74
CA LEU A 338 -10.12 0.31 -7.97
C LEU A 338 -10.77 0.42 -9.36
N ASP A 339 -10.88 1.62 -9.92
CA ASP A 339 -11.28 1.84 -11.31
C ASP A 339 -10.21 1.29 -12.29
N TYR A 340 -8.92 1.50 -12.00
CA TYR A 340 -7.84 0.88 -12.75
C TYR A 340 -7.88 -0.66 -12.68
N LEU A 341 -8.18 -1.23 -11.51
CA LEU A 341 -8.46 -2.66 -11.36
C LEU A 341 -9.66 -3.09 -12.22
N GLY A 342 -10.78 -2.36 -12.13
CA GLY A 342 -11.97 -2.63 -12.93
C GLY A 342 -11.63 -2.70 -14.41
N LYS A 343 -10.84 -1.75 -14.94
CA LYS A 343 -10.37 -1.78 -16.33
C LYS A 343 -9.53 -3.02 -16.62
N PHE A 344 -8.64 -3.43 -15.73
CA PHE A 344 -7.79 -4.61 -15.90
C PHE A 344 -8.58 -5.91 -16.02
N ILE A 345 -9.61 -6.08 -15.18
CA ILE A 345 -10.52 -7.23 -15.23
C ILE A 345 -11.17 -7.35 -16.61
N HIS A 346 -11.51 -6.23 -17.26
CA HIS A 346 -12.23 -6.21 -18.53
C HIS A 346 -11.32 -6.21 -19.77
N SER A 347 -10.04 -5.86 -19.65
CA SER A 347 -9.11 -5.72 -20.78
C SER A 347 -8.56 -7.04 -21.32
N TYR A 348 -8.79 -8.16 -20.66
CA TYR A 348 -8.20 -9.44 -21.07
C TYR A 348 -9.23 -10.56 -21.21
N PRO A 349 -10.28 -10.39 -22.06
CA PRO A 349 -11.32 -11.39 -22.22
C PRO A 349 -10.72 -12.72 -22.72
N GLY A 350 -10.87 -13.77 -21.90
CA GLY A 350 -10.37 -15.11 -22.20
C GLY A 350 -8.89 -15.38 -21.84
N LYS A 351 -8.17 -14.40 -21.27
CA LYS A 351 -6.88 -14.63 -20.60
C LYS A 351 -7.08 -14.57 -19.09
N LYS A 352 -6.20 -15.24 -18.35
CA LYS A 352 -6.28 -15.25 -16.90
C LYS A 352 -5.55 -14.08 -16.29
N THR A 353 -6.13 -13.47 -15.27
CA THR A 353 -5.59 -12.28 -14.60
C THR A 353 -5.18 -12.61 -13.17
N LEU A 354 -4.03 -12.08 -12.74
CA LEU A 354 -3.62 -12.02 -11.34
C LEU A 354 -3.40 -10.57 -10.92
N GLU A 355 -3.90 -10.21 -9.74
CA GLU A 355 -3.82 -8.87 -9.19
C GLU A 355 -3.31 -8.85 -7.74
N ILE A 356 -2.49 -7.84 -7.41
CA ILE A 356 -2.40 -7.30 -6.05
C ILE A 356 -2.83 -5.82 -6.04
N SER A 357 -3.83 -5.48 -5.22
CA SER A 357 -4.15 -4.11 -4.85
C SER A 357 -3.94 -3.88 -3.35
N GLY A 358 -3.26 -2.78 -3.00
CA GLY A 358 -3.05 -2.35 -1.63
C GLY A 358 -3.76 -1.02 -1.34
N GLU A 359 -4.73 -1.02 -0.43
CA GLU A 359 -5.47 0.16 0.03
C GLU A 359 -5.05 0.58 1.44
N ASN A 360 -4.74 1.85 1.68
CA ASN A 360 -4.44 2.43 2.98
C ASN A 360 -5.67 3.16 3.53
N VAL A 361 -6.18 2.70 4.68
CA VAL A 361 -7.23 3.44 5.38
C VAL A 361 -6.60 4.65 6.10
N PRO A 362 -7.15 5.88 5.95
CA PRO A 362 -6.63 7.06 6.62
C PRO A 362 -6.55 6.86 8.14
N LYS A 363 -5.32 6.93 8.69
CA LYS A 363 -5.06 6.87 10.13
C LYS A 363 -5.62 8.15 10.80
N ARG A 364 -6.87 8.11 11.26
CA ARG A 364 -7.37 9.08 12.25
C ARG A 364 -7.88 8.33 13.47
N ASN A 365 -7.07 8.45 14.53
CA ASN A 365 -7.40 8.28 15.95
C ASN A 365 -7.92 6.92 16.43
N TYR A 366 -7.09 5.89 16.64
CA TYR A 366 -7.50 4.82 17.57
C TYR A 366 -6.34 4.26 18.40
N ALA A 367 -6.64 4.06 19.68
CA ALA A 367 -5.72 3.75 20.75
C ALA A 367 -5.70 2.25 21.10
N TRP A 368 -4.49 1.76 21.38
CA TRP A 368 -4.09 0.69 22.30
C TRP A 368 -4.16 -0.82 21.96
N THR A 369 -3.05 -1.42 22.44
CA THR A 369 -2.71 -2.78 22.92
C THR A 369 -3.14 -4.01 22.12
N SER A 370 -2.16 -4.64 21.48
CA SER A 370 -2.22 -6.06 21.08
C SER A 370 -1.20 -6.88 21.87
N ALA A 371 -1.70 -7.86 22.63
CA ALA A 371 -0.93 -8.96 23.18
C ALA A 371 -0.63 -10.01 22.08
N PRO A 372 0.49 -10.74 22.14
CA PRO A 372 0.93 -11.65 21.09
C PRO A 372 0.50 -13.10 21.37
N HIS A 373 0.10 -13.83 20.33
CA HIS A 373 0.15 -15.29 20.35
C HIS A 373 0.78 -15.81 19.04
N PRO A 374 1.67 -16.81 19.13
CA PRO A 374 2.31 -17.43 17.97
C PRO A 374 1.58 -18.72 17.60
N ASN A 375 1.25 -18.88 16.32
CA ASN A 375 1.44 -20.15 15.63
C ASN A 375 1.50 -19.88 14.11
N SER A 376 2.68 -20.16 13.57
CA SER A 376 3.04 -20.11 12.16
C SER A 376 2.39 -21.29 11.43
N LEU A 377 1.37 -21.02 10.61
CA LEU A 377 0.97 -21.90 9.53
C LEU A 377 1.77 -21.48 8.29
N GLN A 378 2.58 -22.41 7.78
CA GLN A 378 3.19 -22.28 6.45
C GLN A 378 2.08 -22.21 5.40
N MET A 379 2.08 -21.14 4.60
CA MET A 379 1.27 -21.10 3.38
C MET A 379 1.92 -22.00 2.33
N PRO A 380 1.23 -23.03 1.78
CA PRO A 380 1.73 -23.76 0.64
C PRO A 380 1.22 -23.06 -0.62
N PHE A 381 1.95 -22.07 -1.11
CA PHE A 381 1.90 -21.78 -2.55
C PHE A 381 3.03 -22.57 -3.20
N LYS A 382 2.82 -23.88 -3.30
CA LYS A 382 3.54 -24.71 -4.25
C LYS A 382 2.56 -24.95 -5.39
N VAL A 383 2.80 -24.27 -6.51
CA VAL A 383 2.15 -24.63 -7.77
C VAL A 383 2.83 -25.93 -8.19
N ASP A 384 2.18 -27.06 -7.94
CA ASP A 384 2.63 -28.34 -8.49
C ASP A 384 2.44 -28.31 -10.02
N PRO A 385 3.33 -29.01 -10.77
CA PRO A 385 3.57 -28.83 -12.21
C PRO A 385 2.36 -29.01 -13.13
#